data_AF-J3AV32-F1
#
_entry.id   AF-J3AV32-F1
#
_cell.length_a   1.000
_cell.length_b   1.000
_cell.length_c   1.000
_cell.angle_alpha   90.00
_cell.angle_beta   90.00
_cell.angle_gamma   90.00
#
_symmetry.space_group_name_H-M   'P 1'
#
loop_
_entity.id
_entity.type
_entity.pdbx_description
1 polymer ?
#
loop_
_entity_poly.entity_id
_entity_poly.type
_entity_poly.pdbx_seq_one_letter_code
_entity_poly.pdbx_strand_id
1 'polypeptide(L)'
;MSNLPVANFTTSDAGQNVGTAVAPSGVTLNVGDQLSINGSTDLSKIIVGNSSALVNAIQLQTGSFTQYELQIQGQGPAGAGSGSLVVTIIDGDGDSHWLKLNSSTNKVHELGFNTANPTVNTISWAPGTI
;
A
#
# COMPACT_ATOMS: atom_id res chain seq x y z
N MET A 1 7.42 11.95 6.01
CA MET A 1 8.18 11.28 4.93
C MET A 1 8.57 12.28 3.84
N SER A 2 9.35 13.32 4.14
CA SER A 2 9.83 14.24 3.08
C SER A 2 11.26 13.87 2.72
N ASN A 3 11.57 13.83 1.41
CA ASN A 3 12.88 13.59 0.77
C ASN A 3 13.22 12.17 0.24
N LEU A 4 12.25 11.26 0.10
CA LEU A 4 12.48 9.97 -0.59
C LEU A 4 12.30 10.12 -2.12
N PRO A 5 13.04 9.35 -2.96
CA PRO A 5 12.70 9.19 -4.36
C PRO A 5 11.26 8.67 -4.51
N VAL A 6 10.59 9.04 -5.60
CA VAL A 6 9.17 8.73 -5.78
C VAL A 6 8.98 7.81 -6.99
N ALA A 7 8.34 6.67 -6.77
CA ALA A 7 7.84 5.80 -7.83
C ALA A 7 6.37 6.12 -8.10
N ASN A 8 6.06 6.57 -9.32
CA ASN A 8 4.69 6.95 -9.68
C ASN A 8 3.96 5.84 -10.43
N PHE A 9 2.95 5.28 -9.76
CA PHE A 9 2.04 4.28 -10.33
C PHE A 9 0.80 4.97 -10.90
N THR A 10 0.01 4.21 -11.66
CA THR A 10 -1.24 4.72 -12.25
C THR A 10 -2.41 3.81 -11.95
N THR A 11 -3.59 4.40 -11.80
CA THR A 11 -4.86 3.66 -11.60
C THR A 11 -6.05 4.46 -12.14
N SER A 12 -7.06 3.75 -12.62
CA SER A 12 -8.40 4.29 -12.89
C SER A 12 -9.31 4.30 -11.67
N ASP A 13 -8.91 3.62 -10.59
CA ASP A 13 -9.78 3.27 -9.47
C ASP A 13 -9.62 4.22 -8.28
N ALA A 14 -9.02 5.39 -8.50
CA ALA A 14 -8.79 6.37 -7.45
C ALA A 14 -10.11 6.73 -6.74
N GLY A 15 -10.13 6.55 -5.42
CA GLY A 15 -11.31 6.82 -4.59
C GLY A 15 -12.37 5.71 -4.60
N GLN A 16 -12.10 4.58 -5.26
CA GLN A 16 -12.94 3.38 -5.18
C GLN A 16 -12.50 2.49 -4.02
N ASN A 17 -13.44 1.72 -3.46
CA ASN A 17 -13.15 0.83 -2.33
C ASN A 17 -12.42 -0.46 -2.74
N VAL A 18 -12.39 -0.74 -4.04
CA VAL A 18 -11.62 -1.80 -4.68
C VAL A 18 -10.86 -1.16 -5.83
N GLY A 19 -9.57 -1.45 -5.94
CA GLY A 19 -8.79 -0.94 -7.05
C GLY A 19 -7.40 -1.51 -7.13
N THR A 20 -6.76 -1.24 -8.27
CA THR A 20 -5.40 -1.67 -8.55
C THR A 20 -4.61 -0.53 -9.17
N ALA A 21 -3.42 -0.29 -8.64
CA ALA A 21 -2.43 0.62 -9.20
C ALA A 21 -1.23 -0.18 -9.72
N VAL A 22 -0.80 0.15 -10.94
CA VAL A 22 0.29 -0.55 -11.63
C VAL A 22 1.39 0.43 -11.98
N ALA A 23 2.63 -0.01 -11.82
CA ALA A 23 3.79 0.73 -12.25
C ALA A 23 3.84 0.81 -13.80
N PRO A 24 4.02 2.00 -14.40
CA PRO A 24 4.31 2.13 -15.82
C PRO A 24 5.58 1.36 -16.23
N SER A 25 5.73 1.10 -17.53
CA SER A 25 6.95 0.47 -18.05
C SER A 25 8.21 1.24 -17.63
N GLY A 26 9.19 0.53 -17.08
CA GLY A 26 10.45 1.13 -16.59
C GLY A 26 10.34 1.80 -15.22
N VAL A 27 9.19 1.74 -14.55
CA VAL A 27 8.98 2.20 -13.18
C VAL A 27 8.82 1.00 -12.27
N THR A 28 9.45 1.06 -11.10
CA THR A 28 9.29 0.11 -10.00
C THR A 28 9.34 0.88 -8.70
N LEU A 29 8.66 0.40 -7.65
CA LEU A 29 8.88 0.89 -6.29
C LEU A 29 10.05 0.11 -5.70
N ASN A 30 11.18 0.77 -5.44
CA ASN A 30 12.40 0.16 -4.92
C ASN A 30 12.57 0.43 -3.43
N VAL A 31 13.48 -0.29 -2.79
CA VAL A 31 13.85 -0.06 -1.39
C VAL A 31 14.40 1.35 -1.23
N GLY A 32 13.77 2.14 -0.34
CA GLY A 32 14.06 3.55 -0.13
C GLY A 32 13.10 4.49 -0.88
N ASP A 33 12.24 3.99 -1.75
CA ASP A 33 11.29 4.81 -2.50
C ASP A 33 9.98 5.04 -1.71
N GLN A 34 9.35 6.17 -1.99
CA GLN A 34 7.97 6.46 -1.64
C GLN A 34 7.06 6.22 -2.85
N LEU A 35 5.87 5.67 -2.60
CA LEU A 35 4.85 5.53 -3.63
C LEU A 35 4.14 6.86 -3.88
N SER A 36 3.96 7.19 -5.15
CA SER A 36 2.87 8.06 -5.60
C SER A 36 1.95 7.30 -6.54
N ILE A 37 0.69 7.70 -6.57
CA ILE A 37 -0.29 7.18 -7.53
C ILE A 37 -0.93 8.38 -8.21
N ASN A 38 -1.03 8.35 -9.53
CA ASN A 38 -1.58 9.45 -10.34
C ASN A 38 -0.94 10.82 -10.00
N GLY A 39 0.36 10.81 -9.66
CA GLY A 39 1.14 12.01 -9.32
C GLY A 39 1.01 12.50 -7.88
N SER A 40 0.27 11.80 -7.01
CA SER A 40 0.10 12.18 -5.60
C SER A 40 0.79 11.19 -4.65
N THR A 41 1.59 11.70 -3.72
CA THR A 41 2.10 10.94 -2.56
C THR A 41 1.13 10.97 -1.38
N ASP A 42 0.15 11.88 -1.38
CA ASP A 42 -1.02 11.78 -0.50
C ASP A 42 -2.04 10.84 -1.16
N LEU A 43 -2.13 9.63 -0.61
CA LEU A 43 -2.96 8.55 -1.12
C LEU A 43 -4.37 8.56 -0.51
N SER A 44 -4.68 9.50 0.40
CA SER A 44 -5.91 9.48 1.22
C SER A 44 -7.21 9.60 0.42
N LYS A 45 -7.12 10.07 -0.83
CA LYS A 45 -8.24 10.15 -1.79
C LYS A 45 -8.15 9.11 -2.92
N ILE A 46 -7.11 8.28 -2.92
CA ILE A 46 -6.83 7.30 -3.96
C ILE A 46 -7.13 5.90 -3.43
N ILE A 47 -6.45 5.50 -2.36
CA ILE A 47 -6.64 4.21 -1.71
C ILE A 47 -7.59 4.41 -0.54
N VAL A 48 -8.86 4.10 -0.77
CA VAL A 48 -9.93 4.21 0.22
C VAL A 48 -10.59 2.86 0.45
N GLY A 49 -11.20 2.71 1.61
CA GLY A 49 -12.02 1.55 1.95
C GLY A 49 -13.31 1.97 2.64
N ASN A 50 -14.09 0.97 3.06
CA ASN A 50 -15.35 1.20 3.77
C ASN A 50 -15.13 1.95 5.09
N SER A 51 -16.18 2.64 5.56
CA SER A 51 -16.25 3.26 6.89
C SER A 51 -15.02 4.10 7.26
N SER A 52 -14.60 4.98 6.34
CA SER A 52 -13.48 5.91 6.50
C SER A 52 -12.09 5.26 6.58
N ALA A 53 -11.94 4.02 6.12
CA ALA A 53 -10.63 3.43 5.91
C ALA A 53 -9.90 4.12 4.75
N LEU A 54 -8.60 4.33 4.90
CA LEU A 54 -7.77 4.94 3.87
C LEU A 54 -6.29 4.65 4.11
N VAL A 55 -5.49 4.85 3.06
CA VAL A 55 -4.03 4.92 3.15
C VAL A 55 -3.59 6.35 2.85
N ASN A 56 -2.75 6.92 3.69
CA ASN A 56 -2.19 8.25 3.49
C ASN A 56 -0.89 8.21 2.68
N ALA A 57 -0.02 7.24 2.94
CA ALA A 57 1.28 7.12 2.30
C ALA A 57 1.82 5.69 2.39
N ILE A 58 2.66 5.33 1.41
CA ILE A 58 3.36 4.05 1.34
C ILE A 58 4.83 4.31 1.02
N GLN A 59 5.74 3.64 1.71
CA GLN A 59 7.15 3.56 1.34
C GLN A 59 7.67 2.13 1.50
N LEU A 60 8.65 1.75 0.69
CA LEU A 60 9.33 0.46 0.78
C LEU A 60 10.69 0.66 1.45
N GLN A 61 11.05 -0.21 2.39
CA GLN A 61 12.32 -0.13 3.13
C GLN A 61 12.83 -1.52 3.54
N THR A 62 14.03 -1.55 4.11
CA THR A 62 14.56 -2.76 4.76
C THR A 62 13.74 -3.09 6.00
N GLY A 63 13.37 -4.35 6.17
CA GLY A 63 12.56 -4.80 7.28
C GLY A 63 13.35 -4.96 8.58
N SER A 64 12.64 -4.86 9.71
CA SER A 64 13.25 -5.13 11.03
C SER A 64 13.20 -6.62 11.40
N PHE A 65 12.14 -7.33 10.98
CA PHE A 65 11.91 -8.76 11.27
C PHE A 65 11.90 -9.65 10.02
N THR A 66 11.77 -9.02 8.86
CA THR A 66 11.84 -9.62 7.53
C THR A 66 12.89 -8.86 6.73
N GLN A 67 13.26 -9.33 5.54
CA GLN A 67 14.26 -8.64 4.72
C GLN A 67 13.77 -7.27 4.26
N TYR A 68 12.48 -7.15 3.92
CA TYR A 68 11.87 -5.94 3.39
C TYR A 68 10.51 -5.70 4.01
N GLU A 69 10.11 -4.43 4.13
CA GLU A 69 8.78 -4.08 4.59
C GLU A 69 8.20 -2.87 3.84
N LEU A 70 6.90 -2.93 3.54
CA LEU A 70 6.13 -1.74 3.22
C LEU A 70 5.66 -1.10 4.51
N GLN A 71 6.04 0.16 4.73
CA GLN A 71 5.38 1.01 5.72
C GLN A 71 4.17 1.67 5.07
N ILE A 72 3.00 1.31 5.57
CA ILE A 72 1.71 1.81 5.11
C ILE A 72 1.15 2.70 6.21
N GLN A 73 1.23 4.02 6.03
CA GLN A 73 0.57 4.96 6.93
C GLN A 73 -0.91 5.06 6.55
N GLY A 74 -1.81 4.75 7.48
CA GLY A 74 -3.24 4.83 7.24
C GLY A 74 -4.07 4.26 8.38
N GLN A 75 -5.34 4.04 8.10
CA GLN A 75 -6.32 3.52 9.04
C GLN A 75 -7.29 2.56 8.37
N GLY A 76 -7.71 1.56 9.14
CA GLY A 76 -8.79 0.65 8.80
C GLY A 76 -10.18 1.23 9.08
N PRO A 77 -11.24 0.46 8.79
CA PRO A 77 -12.63 0.89 8.94
C PRO A 77 -13.00 1.17 10.41
N ALA A 78 -13.71 2.26 10.68
CA ALA A 78 -14.23 2.53 12.02
C ALA A 78 -15.53 1.73 12.31
N GLY A 79 -15.69 1.24 13.54
CA GLY A 79 -16.90 0.56 14.03
C GLY A 79 -16.71 -0.94 14.31
N ALA A 80 -17.60 -1.53 15.12
CA ALA A 80 -17.61 -2.98 15.34
C ALA A 80 -18.14 -3.71 14.10
N GLY A 81 -17.44 -4.75 13.63
CA GLY A 81 -17.84 -5.52 12.45
C GLY A 81 -17.69 -4.78 11.12
N SER A 82 -16.91 -3.70 11.09
CA SER A 82 -16.66 -2.88 9.89
C SER A 82 -15.67 -3.52 8.90
N GLY A 83 -15.07 -4.66 9.26
CA GLY A 83 -14.14 -5.41 8.43
C GLY A 83 -12.73 -4.83 8.45
N SER A 84 -12.05 -4.87 7.31
CA SER A 84 -10.70 -4.33 7.14
C SER A 84 -10.52 -3.74 5.74
N LEU A 85 -9.52 -2.86 5.59
CA LEU A 85 -8.95 -2.53 4.28
C LEU A 85 -7.75 -3.47 4.06
N VAL A 86 -7.81 -4.33 3.06
CA VAL A 86 -6.70 -5.20 2.67
C VAL A 86 -5.87 -4.47 1.63
N VAL A 87 -4.58 -4.32 1.87
CA VAL A 87 -3.60 -3.88 0.87
C VAL A 87 -2.78 -5.09 0.47
N THR A 88 -2.69 -5.34 -0.85
CA THR A 88 -1.91 -6.43 -1.44
C THR A 88 -0.89 -5.84 -2.39
N ILE A 89 0.30 -6.43 -2.41
CA ILE A 89 1.37 -6.09 -3.36
C ILE A 89 1.78 -7.32 -4.15
N ILE A 90 2.24 -7.10 -5.38
CA ILE A 90 2.98 -8.09 -6.15
C ILE A 90 4.42 -7.60 -6.26
N ASP A 91 5.35 -8.42 -5.77
CA ASP A 91 6.78 -8.11 -5.82
C ASP A 91 7.40 -8.40 -7.20
N GLY A 92 8.70 -8.18 -7.33
CA GLY A 92 9.44 -8.32 -8.58
C GLY A 92 9.65 -9.77 -9.02
N ASP A 93 9.45 -10.73 -8.11
CA ASP A 93 9.46 -12.17 -8.40
C ASP A 93 8.05 -12.69 -8.78
N GLY A 94 7.02 -11.85 -8.58
CA GLY A 94 5.63 -12.15 -8.89
C GLY A 94 4.84 -12.71 -7.70
N ASP A 95 5.44 -12.71 -6.50
CA ASP A 95 4.80 -13.20 -5.29
C ASP A 95 3.84 -12.17 -4.70
N SER A 96 2.74 -12.66 -4.15
CA SER A 96 1.66 -11.84 -3.59
C SER A 96 1.75 -11.77 -2.07
N HIS A 97 1.85 -10.55 -1.52
CA HIS A 97 1.92 -10.29 -0.07
C HIS A 97 0.83 -9.32 0.34
N TRP A 98 0.25 -9.47 1.53
CA TRP A 98 -0.89 -8.62 1.94
C TRP A 98 -0.91 -8.30 3.43
N LEU A 99 -1.53 -7.17 3.76
CA LEU A 99 -1.78 -6.71 5.12
C LEU A 99 -3.22 -6.22 5.29
N LYS A 100 -3.83 -6.54 6.43
CA LYS A 100 -5.13 -6.01 6.84
C LYS A 100 -4.96 -4.79 7.74
N LEU A 101 -5.49 -3.65 7.32
CA LEU A 101 -5.66 -2.47 8.16
C LEU A 101 -7.00 -2.62 8.91
N ASN A 102 -6.93 -3.03 10.17
CA ASN A 102 -8.09 -3.26 11.05
C ASN A 102 -8.26 -2.19 12.14
N SER A 103 -7.21 -1.40 12.41
CA SER A 103 -7.24 -0.34 13.42
C SER A 103 -7.80 0.94 12.80
N SER A 104 -8.85 1.50 13.41
CA SER A 104 -9.42 2.79 13.00
C SER A 104 -8.55 4.00 13.34
N THR A 105 -7.39 3.79 13.97
CA THR A 105 -6.43 4.84 14.29
C THR A 105 -5.44 4.99 13.13
N ASN A 106 -5.21 6.23 12.70
CA ASN A 106 -4.15 6.53 11.74
C ASN A 106 -2.79 6.23 12.37
N LYS A 107 -2.08 5.27 11.80
CA LYS A 107 -0.73 4.86 12.21
C LYS A 107 0.02 4.20 11.06
N VAL A 108 1.30 3.94 11.27
CA VAL A 108 2.07 3.08 10.37
C VAL A 108 1.72 1.62 10.67
N HIS A 109 1.47 0.87 9.60
CA HIS A 109 1.34 -0.59 9.60
C HIS A 109 2.44 -1.16 8.72
N GLU A 110 3.01 -2.30 9.13
CA GLU A 110 4.16 -2.91 8.46
C GLU A 110 3.74 -4.19 7.76
N LEU A 111 3.90 -4.22 6.43
CA LEU A 111 3.79 -5.45 5.63
C LEU A 111 5.21 -5.96 5.37
N GLY A 112 5.68 -6.89 6.22
CA GLY A 112 6.98 -7.53 6.05
C GLY A 112 6.93 -8.71 5.08
N PHE A 113 7.97 -8.86 4.25
CA PHE A 113 8.09 -9.95 3.27
C PHE A 113 9.56 -10.26 2.95
N ASN A 114 9.80 -11.47 2.44
CA ASN A 114 11.14 -11.95 2.03
C ASN A 114 11.05 -12.35 0.55
N THR A 115 11.99 -11.87 -0.27
CA THR A 115 11.97 -12.08 -1.72
C THR A 115 13.38 -11.84 -2.28
N ALA A 116 13.71 -12.43 -3.43
CA ALA A 116 15.00 -12.18 -4.06
C ALA A 116 14.99 -10.84 -4.82
N ASN A 117 13.82 -10.41 -5.30
CA ASN A 117 13.59 -9.15 -5.97
C ASN A 117 12.56 -8.27 -5.22
N PRO A 118 13.01 -7.37 -4.32
CA PRO A 118 12.12 -6.60 -3.44
C PRO A 118 11.36 -5.48 -4.13
N THR A 119 11.52 -5.30 -5.44
CA THR A 119 10.76 -4.30 -6.18
C THR A 119 9.28 -4.60 -6.10
N VAL A 120 8.45 -3.56 -6.07
CA VAL A 120 6.99 -3.72 -6.15
C VAL A 120 6.51 -3.10 -7.45
N ASN A 121 5.63 -3.82 -8.14
CA ASN A 121 5.16 -3.45 -9.47
C ASN A 121 3.64 -3.25 -9.51
N THR A 122 2.93 -3.86 -8.57
CA THR A 122 1.47 -3.76 -8.46
C THR A 122 1.08 -3.59 -7.00
N ILE A 123 0.12 -2.70 -6.74
CA ILE A 123 -0.52 -2.52 -5.44
C ILE A 123 -2.02 -2.53 -5.66
N SER A 124 -2.74 -3.37 -4.93
CA SER A 124 -4.20 -3.45 -4.97
C SER A 124 -4.80 -3.31 -3.59
N TRP A 125 -6.04 -2.84 -3.53
CA TRP A 125 -6.79 -2.71 -2.30
C TRP A 125 -8.23 -3.19 -2.46
N ALA A 126 -8.78 -3.72 -1.37
CA ALA A 126 -10.17 -4.18 -1.30
C ALA A 126 -10.65 -4.27 0.15
N PRO A 127 -11.98 -4.31 0.39
CA PRO A 127 -12.50 -4.68 1.70
C PRO A 127 -12.13 -6.13 2.02
N GLY A 128 -11.54 -6.36 3.19
CA GLY A 128 -11.38 -7.71 3.73
C GLY A 128 -12.66 -8.13 4.44
N THR A 129 -13.30 -9.21 3.98
CA THR A 129 -14.42 -9.83 4.70
C THR A 129 -13.96 -10.39 6.05
N ILE A 130 -14.88 -10.37 7.01
CA ILE A 130 -14.76 -11.03 8.32
C ILE A 130 -14.80 -12.54 8.12
#